data_AF-A0A3M1ER04-F1
#
_entry.id   AF-A0A3M1ER04-F1
#
_cell.length_a   1.000
_cell.length_b   1.000
_cell.length_c   1.000
_cell.angle_alpha   90.00
_cell.angle_beta   90.00
_cell.angle_gamma   90.00
#
_symmetry.space_group_name_H-M   'P 1'
#
loop_
_entity.id
_entity.type
_entity.pdbx_description
1 polymer ?
#
loop_
_entity_poly.entity_id
_entity_poly.type
_entity_poly.pdbx_seq_one_letter_code
_entity_poly.pdbx_strand_id
1 'polypeptide(L)'
;MGLEKALITNTVTLDKIPVMFNPEEYTLNKDINYAQSSVPGLSGPILQFVNGNMQTLEMELLLDTYEEHREGNRVLNQAGEDVRNLTRKVTDLMAINADTHAPPVLVFSWGSLSFTCVLARVSQRFIMFKP
;
A
#
# COMPACT_ATOMS: atom_id res chain seq x y z
N MET A 1 -21.47 -15.29 3.27
CA MET A 1 -20.68 -14.33 2.48
C MET A 1 -19.23 -14.78 2.54
N GLY A 2 -18.60 -15.01 1.40
CA GLY A 2 -17.19 -15.44 1.35
C GLY A 2 -16.26 -14.29 1.74
N LEU A 3 -15.03 -14.63 2.13
CA LEU A 3 -13.98 -13.65 2.40
C LEU A 3 -13.65 -12.89 1.11
N GLU A 4 -13.94 -11.59 1.09
CA GLU A 4 -13.51 -10.71 -0.01
C GLU A 4 -11.99 -10.50 0.09
N LYS A 5 -11.27 -10.81 -1.00
CA LYS A 5 -9.83 -10.58 -1.08
C LYS A 5 -9.53 -9.10 -1.30
N ALA A 6 -8.46 -8.61 -0.67
CA ALA A 6 -7.99 -7.27 -0.93
C ALA A 6 -7.47 -7.14 -2.37
N LEU A 7 -7.67 -5.98 -2.97
CA LEU A 7 -7.34 -5.71 -4.36
C LEU A 7 -6.66 -4.35 -4.48
N ILE A 8 -5.56 -4.32 -5.23
CA ILE A 8 -4.89 -3.09 -5.66
C ILE A 8 -5.28 -2.85 -7.11
N THR A 9 -5.96 -1.75 -7.41
CA THR A 9 -6.35 -1.38 -8.77
C THR A 9 -5.56 -0.16 -9.21
N ASN A 10 -4.86 -0.25 -10.35
CA ASN A 10 -4.25 0.90 -10.99
C ASN A 10 -5.31 1.67 -11.79
N THR A 11 -5.50 2.96 -11.50
CA THR A 11 -6.56 3.75 -12.14
C THR A 11 -6.29 4.09 -13.61
N VAL A 12 -5.02 4.05 -14.03
CA VAL A 12 -4.59 4.37 -15.40
C VAL A 12 -4.67 3.14 -16.29
N THR A 13 -4.05 2.02 -15.88
CA THR A 13 -4.03 0.79 -16.67
C THR A 13 -5.27 -0.08 -16.46
N LEU A 14 -6.08 0.23 -15.43
CA LEU A 14 -7.18 -0.60 -14.95
C LEU A 14 -6.76 -2.02 -14.52
N ASP A 15 -5.46 -2.24 -14.35
CA ASP A 15 -4.92 -3.52 -13.92
C ASP A 15 -5.28 -3.77 -12.45
N LYS A 16 -5.66 -5.01 -12.17
CA LYS A 16 -6.16 -5.46 -10.88
C LYS A 16 -5.20 -6.50 -10.33
N ILE A 17 -4.55 -6.15 -9.23
CA ILE A 17 -3.57 -6.98 -8.54
C ILE A 17 -4.23 -7.48 -7.25
N PRO A 18 -4.79 -8.71 -7.24
CA PRO A 18 -5.32 -9.30 -6.03
C PRO A 18 -4.18 -9.66 -5.09
N VAL A 19 -4.41 -9.48 -3.79
CA VAL A 19 -3.44 -9.95 -2.79
C VAL A 19 -3.49 -11.47 -2.70
N MET A 20 -2.35 -12.09 -2.43
CA MET A 20 -2.29 -13.53 -2.22
C MET A 20 -3.01 -13.92 -0.92
N PHE A 21 -2.60 -13.25 0.17
CA PHE A 21 -3.18 -13.33 1.50
C PHE A 21 -3.72 -11.97 1.91
N ASN A 22 -4.89 -11.95 2.55
CA ASN A 22 -5.41 -10.72 3.14
C ASN A 22 -4.51 -10.30 4.32
N PRO A 23 -4.24 -9.00 4.49
CA PRO A 23 -3.52 -8.53 5.65
C PRO A 23 -4.32 -8.83 6.93
N GLU A 24 -3.63 -9.09 8.04
CA GLU A 24 -4.30 -9.31 9.34
C GLU A 24 -4.84 -8.00 9.90
N GLU A 25 -4.13 -6.90 9.66
CA GLU A 25 -4.46 -5.55 10.10
C GLU A 25 -4.00 -4.50 9.07
N TYR A 26 -4.58 -3.31 9.18
CA TYR A 26 -4.10 -2.11 8.49
C TYR A 26 -4.16 -0.92 9.44
N THR A 27 -3.27 0.04 9.24
CA THR A 27 -3.21 1.28 10.01
C THR A 27 -3.52 2.46 9.11
N LEU A 28 -4.38 3.37 9.59
CA LEU A 28 -4.80 4.57 8.88
C LEU A 28 -4.38 5.81 9.67
N ASN A 29 -3.28 6.45 9.26
CA ASN A 29 -2.75 7.62 9.95
C ASN A 29 -3.26 8.90 9.28
N LYS A 30 -3.69 9.88 10.09
CA LYS A 30 -4.12 11.19 9.63
C LYS A 30 -3.64 12.24 10.61
N ASP A 31 -2.71 13.06 10.16
CA ASP A 31 -2.06 14.07 10.99
C ASP A 31 -2.41 15.48 10.56
N ILE A 32 -2.29 16.42 11.49
CA ILE A 32 -2.47 17.85 11.26
C ILE A 32 -1.25 18.58 11.81
N ASN A 33 -0.72 19.51 11.03
CA ASN A 33 0.44 20.29 11.42
C ASN A 33 0.04 21.62 12.09
N TYR A 34 0.64 21.89 13.25
CA TYR A 34 0.47 23.13 14.01
C TYR A 34 1.83 23.80 14.23
N ALA A 35 1.91 25.09 13.93
CA ALA A 35 3.04 25.94 14.30
C ALA A 35 2.85 26.44 15.74
N GLN A 36 3.92 26.41 16.53
CA GLN A 36 3.94 26.93 17.89
C GLN A 36 4.84 28.16 17.94
N SER A 37 4.32 29.27 18.48
CA SER A 37 5.11 30.49 18.68
C SER A 37 5.07 30.90 20.15
N SER A 38 6.22 30.89 20.81
CA SER A 38 6.37 31.30 22.20
C SER A 38 6.64 32.79 22.27
N VAL A 39 5.61 33.57 22.64
CA VAL A 39 5.72 35.02 22.78
C VAL A 39 5.93 35.38 24.25
N PRO A 40 7.01 36.10 24.63
CA PRO A 40 7.24 36.55 26.00
C PRO A 40 6.07 37.39 26.52
N GLY A 41 5.60 37.09 27.73
CA GLY A 41 4.48 37.81 28.38
C GLY A 41 3.12 37.11 28.23
N LEU A 42 3.01 36.05 27.44
CA LEU A 42 1.85 35.14 27.44
C LEU A 42 2.09 33.95 28.38
N SER A 43 1.00 33.41 28.94
CA SER A 43 1.04 32.25 29.84
C SER A 43 1.31 30.92 29.12
N GLY A 44 1.28 30.90 27.78
CA GLY A 44 1.57 29.72 26.97
C GLY A 44 1.82 30.08 25.50
N PRO A 45 2.38 29.13 24.71
CA PRO A 45 2.64 29.34 23.29
C PRO A 45 1.35 29.45 22.48
N ILE A 46 1.37 30.26 21.43
CA ILE A 46 0.26 30.37 20.48
C ILE A 46 0.36 29.21 19.50
N LEU A 47 -0.75 28.46 19.37
CA LEU A 47 -0.91 27.40 18.39
C LEU A 47 -1.60 27.95 17.13
N GLN A 48 -0.95 27.80 15.98
CA GLN A 48 -1.50 28.17 14.68
C GLN A 48 -1.60 26.92 13.79
N PHE A 49 -2.80 26.66 13.26
CA PHE A 49 -2.98 25.63 12.24
C PHE A 49 -2.23 26.02 10.96
N VAL A 50 -1.39 25.10 10.45
CA VAL A 50 -0.63 25.31 9.21
C VAL A 50 -1.33 24.62 8.05
N ASN A 51 -1.47 23.31 8.12
CA ASN A 51 -2.08 22.48 7.08
C ASN A 51 -2.45 21.08 7.63
N GLY A 52 -3.36 20.39 6.94
CA GLY A 52 -3.57 18.96 7.13
C GLY A 52 -2.49 18.16 6.39
N ASN A 53 -1.98 17.09 7.01
CA ASN A 53 -1.10 16.15 6.34
C ASN A 53 -1.92 15.14 5.51
N MET A 54 -1.25 14.50 4.56
CA MET A 54 -1.85 13.42 3.78
C MET A 54 -2.12 12.22 4.69
N GLN A 55 -3.27 11.60 4.49
CA GLN A 55 -3.63 10.37 5.16
C GLN A 55 -2.78 9.22 4.60
N THR A 56 -2.20 8.38 5.47
CA THR A 56 -1.42 7.20 5.06
C THR A 56 -2.16 5.92 5.43
N LEU A 57 -2.07 4.92 4.55
CA LEU A 57 -2.55 3.57 4.78
C LEU A 57 -1.34 2.64 4.78
N GLU A 58 -1.16 1.90 5.88
CA GLU A 58 -0.02 1.01 6.10
C GLU A 58 -0.52 -0.40 6.41
N MET A 59 0.13 -1.41 5.82
CA MET A 59 -0.18 -2.83 6.04
C MET A 59 1.00 -3.71 5.61
N GLU A 60 1.00 -4.95 6.08
CA GLU A 60 1.94 -5.99 5.63
C GLU A 60 1.24 -6.96 4.67
N LEU A 61 1.82 -7.14 3.49
CA LEU A 61 1.35 -8.11 2.50
C LEU A 61 2.31 -9.29 2.47
N LEU A 62 1.76 -10.49 2.63
CA LEU A 62 2.52 -11.73 2.52
C LEU A 62 2.44 -12.28 1.09
N LEU A 63 3.58 -12.72 0.58
CA LEU A 63 3.72 -13.39 -0.71
C LEU A 63 4.50 -14.67 -0.47
N ASP A 64 3.95 -15.79 -0.94
CA ASP A 64 4.60 -17.09 -0.88
C ASP A 64 4.63 -17.75 -2.26
N THR A 65 5.78 -18.33 -2.59
CA THR A 65 5.95 -19.14 -3.79
C THR A 65 6.45 -20.54 -3.49
N TYR A 66 6.48 -20.95 -2.22
CA TYR A 66 6.82 -22.33 -1.86
C TYR A 66 5.76 -23.30 -2.39
N GLU A 67 4.49 -22.93 -2.25
CA GLU A 67 3.34 -23.66 -2.80
C GLU A 67 2.71 -22.95 -4.00
N GLU A 68 1.89 -23.70 -4.76
CA GLU A 68 1.09 -23.14 -5.84
C GLU A 68 -0.16 -22.49 -5.27
N HIS A 69 -0.34 -21.18 -5.49
CA HIS A 69 -1.56 -20.48 -5.09
C HIS A 69 -2.48 -20.26 -6.28
N ARG A 70 -3.78 -20.45 -6.05
CA ARG A 70 -4.84 -20.24 -7.04
C ARG A 70 -5.90 -19.29 -6.50
N GLU A 71 -6.43 -18.46 -7.38
CA GLU A 71 -7.62 -17.65 -7.14
C GLU A 71 -8.72 -18.08 -8.11
N GLY A 72 -9.71 -18.82 -7.59
CA GLY A 72 -10.72 -19.46 -8.43
C GLY A 72 -10.07 -20.38 -9.47
N ASN A 73 -10.25 -20.06 -10.75
CA ASN A 73 -9.67 -20.84 -11.86
C ASN A 73 -8.31 -20.30 -12.35
N ARG A 74 -7.80 -19.21 -11.76
CA ARG A 74 -6.55 -18.56 -12.16
C ARG A 74 -5.41 -18.99 -11.24
N VAL A 75 -4.32 -19.48 -11.82
CA VAL A 75 -3.07 -19.74 -11.09
C VAL A 75 -2.34 -18.42 -10.87
N LEU A 76 -2.04 -18.10 -9.61
CA LEU A 76 -1.34 -16.85 -9.23
C LEU A 76 0.18 -17.01 -9.37
N ASN A 77 0.71 -18.16 -8.99
CA ASN A 77 2.12 -18.51 -9.05
C ASN A 77 2.30 -20.03 -9.18
N GLN A 78 3.45 -20.47 -9.69
CA GLN A 78 3.83 -21.88 -9.66
C GLN A 78 4.61 -22.20 -8.37
N ALA A 79 4.51 -23.45 -7.89
CA ALA A 79 5.29 -23.92 -6.76
C ALA A 79 6.79 -23.85 -7.08
N GLY A 80 7.54 -23.15 -6.25
CA GLY A 80 8.97 -22.93 -6.39
C GLY A 80 9.39 -21.81 -7.34
N GLU A 81 8.46 -21.00 -7.85
CA GLU A 81 8.75 -19.81 -8.67
C GLU A 81 9.51 -18.74 -7.87
N ASP A 82 10.26 -17.85 -8.55
CA ASP A 82 10.87 -16.69 -7.91
C ASP A 82 9.81 -15.70 -7.42
N VAL A 83 9.69 -15.54 -6.10
CA VAL A 83 8.78 -14.57 -5.45
C VAL A 83 9.04 -13.13 -5.91
N ARG A 84 10.24 -12.81 -6.40
CA ARG A 84 10.57 -11.48 -6.92
C ARG A 84 9.74 -11.10 -8.14
N ASN A 85 9.23 -12.06 -8.91
CA ASN A 85 8.28 -11.78 -9.99
C ASN A 85 6.98 -11.15 -9.46
N LEU A 86 6.51 -11.65 -8.31
CA LEU A 86 5.29 -11.15 -7.67
C LEU A 86 5.56 -9.84 -6.94
N THR A 87 6.68 -9.73 -6.22
CA THR A 87 7.01 -8.49 -5.51
C THR A 87 7.27 -7.34 -6.48
N ARG A 88 7.85 -7.61 -7.66
CA ARG A 88 8.02 -6.61 -8.72
C ARG A 88 6.71 -5.97 -9.15
N LYS A 89 5.62 -6.75 -9.30
CA LYS A 89 4.30 -6.21 -9.65
C LYS A 89 3.82 -5.13 -8.67
N VAL A 90 4.21 -5.23 -7.39
CA VAL A 90 3.87 -4.22 -6.37
C VAL A 90 4.85 -3.05 -6.41
N THR A 91 6.17 -3.31 -6.49
CA THR A 91 7.18 -2.23 -6.53
C THR A 91 7.10 -1.39 -7.80
N ASP A 92 6.71 -1.99 -8.92
CA ASP A 92 6.59 -1.32 -10.21
C ASP A 92 5.44 -0.29 -10.20
N LEU A 93 4.52 -0.37 -9.25
CA LEU A 93 3.50 0.68 -9.02
C LEU A 93 4.10 1.98 -8.48
N MET A 94 5.36 1.98 -8.03
CA MET A 94 6.10 3.20 -7.69
C MET A 94 6.82 3.79 -8.91
N ALA A 95 6.91 3.05 -10.02
CA ALA A 95 7.63 3.50 -11.20
C ALA A 95 6.92 4.70 -11.83
N ILE A 96 7.73 5.65 -12.32
CA ILE A 96 7.23 6.83 -13.02
C ILE A 96 6.70 6.38 -14.37
N ASN A 97 5.41 6.63 -14.62
CA ASN A 97 4.83 6.43 -15.94
C ASN A 97 5.34 7.53 -16.89
N ALA A 98 5.77 7.14 -18.09
CA ALA A 98 6.37 8.06 -19.06
C ALA A 98 5.39 9.10 -19.61
N ASP A 99 4.10 8.76 -19.71
CA ASP A 99 3.06 9.62 -20.26
C ASP A 99 2.60 10.67 -19.24
N THR A 100 2.48 10.28 -17.97
CA THR A 100 2.01 11.17 -16.90
C THR A 100 3.13 11.85 -16.12
N HIS A 101 4.38 11.44 -16.34
CA HIS A 101 5.56 11.85 -15.57
C HIS A 101 5.41 11.70 -14.05
N ALA A 102 4.52 10.81 -13.61
CA ALA A 102 4.21 10.58 -12.21
C ALA A 102 3.94 9.09 -11.96
N PRO A 103 4.09 8.60 -10.70
CA PRO A 103 3.58 7.30 -10.31
C PRO A 103 2.06 7.21 -10.53
N PRO A 104 1.53 6.02 -10.84
CA PRO A 104 0.10 5.82 -11.02
C PRO A 104 -0.68 6.06 -9.73
N VAL A 105 -1.89 6.58 -9.87
CA VAL A 105 -2.88 6.60 -8.79
C VAL A 105 -3.51 5.22 -8.68
N LEU A 106 -3.61 4.72 -7.45
CA LEU A 106 -4.09 3.40 -7.10
C LEU A 106 -5.37 3.50 -6.26
N VAL A 107 -6.17 2.45 -6.28
CA VAL A 107 -7.27 2.22 -5.34
C VAL A 107 -7.02 0.90 -4.65
N PHE A 108 -6.84 0.94 -3.33
CA PHE A 108 -6.84 -0.24 -2.48
C PHE A 108 -8.26 -0.50 -1.97
N SER A 109 -8.79 -1.70 -2.23
CA SER A 109 -10.12 -2.09 -1.76
C SER A 109 -10.07 -3.40 -0.97
N TRP A 110 -10.68 -3.43 0.21
CA TRP A 110 -10.82 -4.62 1.03
C TRP A 110 -12.09 -4.56 1.89
N GLY A 111 -13.09 -5.40 1.57
CA GLY A 111 -14.40 -5.29 2.20
C GLY A 111 -15.04 -3.93 1.92
N SER A 112 -15.44 -3.22 2.99
CA SER A 112 -15.96 -1.85 2.89
C SER A 112 -14.88 -0.76 2.77
N LEU A 113 -13.60 -1.11 2.99
CA LEU A 113 -12.50 -0.15 2.86
C LEU A 113 -12.21 0.10 1.38
N SER A 114 -12.21 1.37 0.99
CA SER A 114 -11.75 1.84 -0.33
C SER A 114 -10.88 3.07 -0.13
N PHE A 115 -9.62 2.99 -0.55
CA PHE A 115 -8.62 4.01 -0.32
C PHE A 115 -7.91 4.38 -1.62
N THR A 116 -8.12 5.60 -2.10
CA THR A 116 -7.43 6.14 -3.28
C THR A 116 -6.11 6.76 -2.87
N CYS A 117 -4.99 6.28 -3.43
CA CYS A 117 -3.65 6.65 -2.99
C CYS A 117 -2.60 6.58 -4.10
N VAL A 118 -1.39 7.02 -3.78
CA VAL A 118 -0.17 6.70 -4.53
C VAL A 118 0.74 5.89 -3.63
N LEU A 119 1.48 4.94 -4.18
CA LEU A 119 2.36 4.08 -3.39
C LEU A 119 3.59 4.87 -2.95
N ALA A 120 3.61 5.28 -1.68
CA ALA A 120 4.65 6.14 -1.14
C ALA A 120 5.92 5.38 -0.74
N ARG A 121 5.78 4.16 -0.20
CA ARG A 121 6.88 3.35 0.32
C ARG A 121 6.56 1.87 0.24
N VAL A 122 7.56 1.07 -0.12
CA VAL A 122 7.54 -0.39 -0.01
C VAL A 122 8.78 -0.84 0.76
N SER A 123 8.61 -1.74 1.73
CA SER A 123 9.69 -2.41 2.45
C SER A 123 9.61 -3.91 2.19
N GLN A 124 10.63 -4.49 1.56
CA GLN A 124 10.64 -5.91 1.21
C GLN A 124 11.49 -6.68 2.21
N ARG A 125 10.89 -7.68 2.87
CA ARG A 125 11.57 -8.61 3.77
C ARG A 125 11.48 -10.01 3.18
N PHE A 126 12.58 -10.50 2.63
CA PHE A 126 12.68 -11.87 2.10
C PHE A 126 13.15 -12.82 3.20
N ILE A 127 12.44 -13.93 3.37
CA ILE A 127 12.74 -15.00 4.35
C ILE A 127 12.60 -16.36 3.66
N MET A 128 13.05 -17.44 4.31
CA MET A 128 12.93 -18.82 3.84
C MET A 128 13.54 -19.05 2.44
N PHE A 129 14.87 -18.94 2.36
CA PHE A 129 15.61 -19.14 1.13
C PHE A 129 15.82 -20.62 0.82
N LYS A 130 15.79 -20.98 -0.48
CA LYS A 130 16.27 -22.28 -0.94
C LYS A 130 17.80 -22.35 -0.76
N PRO A 131 18.36 -23.52 -0.40
CA PRO A 131 19.79 -23.73 -0.31
C PRO A 131 20.49 -23.56 -1.66
#